data_AF-A0A1M6YK98-F1
#
_entry.id   AF-A0A1M6YK98-F1
#
_cell.length_a   1.000
_cell.length_b   1.000
_cell.length_c   1.000
_cell.angle_alpha   90.00
_cell.angle_beta   90.00
_cell.angle_gamma   90.00
#
_symmetry.space_group_name_H-M   'P 1'
#
loop_
_entity.id
_entity.type
_entity.pdbx_description
1 polymer ?
#
loop_
_entity_poly.entity_id
_entity_poly.type
_entity_poly.pdbx_seq_one_letter_code
_entity_poly.pdbx_strand_id
1 'polypeptide(L)'
;MTKDEVLKLSKYGLICCEELDTMKPAEMNRLKWAVTTVVTDERKPYAHNSERRKHIATYCGTGNNLQFIDDDTGTRRWLPFEVMSIRSPHEYRIHHDEIFAQAYKLYLSGFQYWFNDEEMKLVARHNERFEVAKQERELISKYYRLPHDGEPGIFVRSTEIMQTIGGLLTNQLTKNKLGRAMTALGFESVRSHGQRGYIVVEYSAEEIKHNRSVLAYDAKPEEETTAITGKEIFDTNDTIF
;
A
#
# COMPACT_ATOMS: atom_id res chain seq x y z
N MET A 1 14.71 -7.39 14.40
CA MET A 1 15.79 -6.70 13.69
C MET A 1 17.06 -6.95 14.48
N THR A 2 18.14 -7.37 13.83
CA THR A 2 19.43 -7.55 14.52
C THR A 2 20.04 -6.18 14.84
N LYS A 3 20.97 -6.11 15.80
CA LYS A 3 21.66 -4.86 16.13
C LYS A 3 22.36 -4.27 14.90
N ASP A 4 22.92 -5.13 14.05
CA ASP A 4 23.60 -4.71 12.84
C ASP A 4 22.66 -4.05 11.82
N GLU A 5 21.43 -4.56 11.67
CA GLU A 5 20.41 -3.95 10.80
C GLU A 5 20.02 -2.55 11.27
N VAL A 6 19.87 -2.33 12.58
CA VAL A 6 19.58 -1.00 13.14
C VAL A 6 20.75 -0.04 12.90
N LEU A 7 21.99 -0.53 13.00
CA LEU A 7 23.18 0.28 12.73
C LEU A 7 23.27 0.70 11.24
N LYS A 8 22.78 -0.13 10.31
CA LYS A 8 22.75 0.20 8.87
C LYS A 8 21.92 1.46 8.59
N LEU A 9 20.83 1.66 9.32
CA LEU A 9 19.94 2.82 9.20
C LEU A 9 20.70 4.16 9.36
N SER A 10 21.69 4.19 10.24
CA SER A 10 22.47 5.41 10.49
C SER A 10 23.77 5.49 9.70
N LYS A 11 24.07 4.50 8.84
CA LYS A 11 25.36 4.39 8.13
C LYS A 11 25.23 4.56 6.62
N TYR A 12 24.17 4.03 6.01
CA TYR A 12 23.99 4.01 4.56
C TYR A 12 22.85 4.94 4.15
N GLY A 13 23.04 5.73 3.10
CA GLY A 13 21.99 6.60 2.56
C GLY A 13 20.96 5.83 1.72
N LEU A 14 21.34 4.70 1.13
CA LEU A 14 20.46 3.81 0.36
C LEU A 14 20.73 2.36 0.76
N ILE A 15 19.67 1.63 1.08
CA ILE A 15 19.68 0.20 1.38
C ILE A 15 18.80 -0.49 0.34
N CYS A 16 19.39 -1.36 -0.46
CA CYS A 16 18.65 -2.12 -1.46
C CYS A 16 18.27 -3.51 -0.94
N CYS A 17 16.99 -3.84 -1.10
CA CYS A 17 16.36 -5.09 -0.73
C CYS A 17 16.01 -5.86 -2.01
N GLU A 18 16.68 -6.99 -2.21
CA GLU A 18 16.34 -7.90 -3.30
C GLU A 18 15.13 -8.77 -2.91
N GLU A 19 14.32 -9.15 -3.90
CA GLU A 19 13.15 -10.03 -3.73
C GLU A 19 12.16 -9.56 -2.65
N LEU A 20 11.82 -8.28 -2.67
CA LEU A 20 10.97 -7.66 -1.67
C LEU A 20 9.56 -8.28 -1.64
N ASP A 21 9.08 -8.80 -2.77
CA ASP A 21 7.81 -9.49 -2.94
C ASP A 21 7.77 -10.89 -2.31
N THR A 22 8.92 -11.47 -1.96
CA THR A 22 9.00 -12.79 -1.32
C THR A 22 9.18 -12.72 0.21
N MET A 23 9.33 -11.51 0.75
CA MET A 23 9.52 -11.29 2.19
C MET A 23 8.35 -11.83 3.00
N LYS A 24 8.66 -12.53 4.09
CA LYS A 24 7.63 -13.00 5.03
C LYS A 24 6.98 -11.81 5.73
N PRO A 25 5.74 -11.94 6.23
CA PRO A 25 5.04 -10.85 6.93
C PRO A 25 5.84 -10.24 8.10
N ALA A 26 6.63 -11.05 8.80
CA ALA A 26 7.49 -10.58 9.88
C ALA A 26 8.66 -9.70 9.39
N GLU A 27 9.22 -10.01 8.22
CA GLU A 27 10.30 -9.24 7.59
C GLU A 27 9.74 -7.95 7.01
N MET A 28 8.59 -8.04 6.34
CA MET A 28 7.86 -6.90 5.82
C MET A 28 7.50 -5.88 6.93
N ASN A 29 7.01 -6.36 8.08
CA ASN A 29 6.74 -5.48 9.22
C ASN A 29 8.00 -4.82 9.80
N ARG A 30 9.16 -5.50 9.75
CA ARG A 30 10.44 -4.90 10.16
C ARG A 30 10.87 -3.81 9.19
N LEU A 31 10.72 -4.03 7.89
CA LEU A 31 11.02 -3.03 6.87
C LEU A 31 10.14 -1.78 7.05
N LYS A 32 8.83 -1.96 7.25
CA LYS A 32 7.89 -0.86 7.53
C LYS A 32 8.31 -0.05 8.76
N TRP A 33 8.72 -0.71 9.83
CA TRP A 33 9.25 -0.06 11.03
C TRP A 33 10.55 0.71 10.73
N ALA A 34 11.46 0.10 9.98
CA ALA A 34 12.74 0.68 9.62
C ALA A 34 12.54 2.03 8.90
N VAL A 35 11.72 2.03 7.85
CA VAL A 35 11.40 3.21 7.03
C VAL A 35 10.83 4.36 7.87
N THR A 36 10.05 4.07 8.92
CA THR A 36 9.43 5.10 9.77
C THR A 36 10.26 5.54 10.98
N THR A 37 11.33 4.81 11.29
CA THR A 37 12.18 5.15 12.45
C THR A 37 12.89 6.48 12.19
N VAL A 38 12.84 7.43 13.12
CA VAL A 38 13.52 8.74 12.92
C VAL A 38 14.94 8.72 13.48
N VAL A 39 15.14 7.98 14.57
CA VAL A 39 16.39 7.94 15.32
C VAL A 39 16.62 6.51 15.79
N THR A 40 17.85 6.05 15.72
CA THR A 40 18.27 4.76 16.28
C THR A 40 19.07 4.99 17.55
N ASP A 41 18.75 4.27 18.61
CA ASP A 41 19.53 4.24 19.85
C ASP A 41 20.12 2.83 19.99
N GLU A 42 21.34 2.64 19.47
CA GLU A 42 21.97 1.32 19.45
C GLU A 42 23.46 1.42 19.70
N ARG A 43 23.98 0.41 20.40
CA ARG A 43 25.39 0.30 20.75
C ARG A 43 26.16 -0.38 19.62
N LYS A 44 27.27 0.22 19.18
CA LYS A 44 28.18 -0.46 18.24
C LYS A 44 28.74 -1.74 18.88
N PRO A 45 29.11 -2.76 18.08
CA PRO A 45 29.90 -3.87 18.59
C PRO A 45 31.10 -3.36 19.39
N TYR A 46 31.32 -3.92 20.59
CA TYR A 46 32.41 -3.56 21.52
C TYR A 46 32.38 -2.15 22.13
N ALA A 47 31.37 -1.30 21.84
CA ALA A 47 31.23 -0.01 22.50
C ALA A 47 30.66 -0.17 23.92
N HIS A 48 31.03 0.71 24.86
CA HIS A 48 30.51 0.67 26.23
C HIS A 48 29.09 1.26 26.34
N ASN A 49 28.81 2.36 25.63
CA ASN A 49 27.56 3.11 25.74
C ASN A 49 26.76 3.07 24.44
N SER A 50 25.43 3.16 24.53
CA SER A 50 24.59 3.37 23.35
C SER A 50 24.79 4.78 22.80
N GLU A 51 24.65 4.92 21.48
CA GLU A 51 24.75 6.20 20.80
C GLU A 51 23.46 6.45 20.04
N ARG A 52 22.86 7.61 20.30
CA ARG A 52 21.70 8.12 19.55
C ARG A 52 22.16 8.65 18.20
N ARG A 53 21.72 8.02 17.11
CA ARG A 53 22.10 8.39 15.73
C ARG A 53 20.88 8.66 14.87
N LYS A 54 20.99 9.67 13.99
CA LYS A 54 19.93 10.02 13.04
C LYS A 54 19.81 8.91 11.99
N HIS A 55 18.57 8.47 11.73
CA HIS A 55 18.28 7.60 10.61
C HIS A 55 18.44 8.41 9.31
N ILE A 56 19.31 7.97 8.41
CA ILE A 56 19.57 8.61 7.11
C ILE A 56 19.28 7.68 5.91
N ALA A 57 18.97 6.41 6.17
CA ALA A 57 18.77 5.43 5.12
C ALA A 57 17.42 5.60 4.42
N THR A 58 17.49 5.52 3.09
CA THR A 58 16.36 5.29 2.20
C THR A 58 16.37 3.83 1.76
N TYR A 59 15.20 3.29 1.44
CA TYR A 59 15.06 1.91 0.98
C TYR A 59 14.74 1.87 -0.51
N CYS A 60 15.35 0.89 -1.17
CA CYS A 60 15.19 0.54 -2.58
C CYS A 60 14.83 -0.95 -2.60
N GLY A 61 13.93 -1.37 -3.50
CA GLY A 61 13.47 -2.75 -3.55
C GLY A 61 13.29 -3.23 -4.97
N THR A 62 13.64 -4.48 -5.24
CA THR A 62 13.29 -5.17 -6.49
C THR A 62 12.41 -6.37 -6.19
N GLY A 63 11.53 -6.71 -7.12
CA GLY A 63 10.63 -7.85 -7.03
C GLY A 63 10.08 -8.19 -8.41
N ASN A 64 9.53 -9.39 -8.55
CA ASN A 64 9.01 -9.88 -9.83
C ASN A 64 7.48 -9.85 -9.87
N ASN A 65 6.82 -9.88 -8.71
CA ASN A 65 5.38 -9.80 -8.62
C ASN A 65 4.89 -8.35 -8.67
N LEU A 66 4.03 -8.05 -9.65
CA LEU A 66 3.38 -6.75 -9.79
C LEU A 66 2.52 -6.42 -8.57
N GLN A 67 1.74 -7.39 -8.08
CA GLN A 67 0.84 -7.23 -6.94
C GLN A 67 1.50 -7.75 -5.67
N PHE A 68 2.28 -6.90 -5.00
CA PHE A 68 3.03 -7.26 -3.80
C PHE A 68 2.60 -6.47 -2.55
N ILE A 69 1.82 -5.41 -2.71
CA ILE A 69 1.40 -4.58 -1.58
C ILE A 69 0.20 -5.24 -0.89
N ASP A 70 0.48 -6.02 0.16
CA ASP A 70 -0.52 -6.54 1.10
C ASP A 70 -0.41 -5.81 2.45
N ASP A 71 -0.63 -4.48 2.43
CA ASP A 71 -0.53 -3.64 3.62
C ASP A 71 -1.83 -2.92 3.95
N ASP A 72 -2.62 -3.45 4.87
CA ASP A 72 -3.79 -2.74 5.38
C ASP A 72 -3.50 -1.76 6.54
N THR A 73 -2.24 -1.34 6.74
CA THR A 73 -1.91 -0.11 7.48
C THR A 73 -1.70 1.10 6.57
N GLY A 74 -1.92 0.91 5.26
CA GLY A 74 -1.85 1.93 4.23
C GLY A 74 -0.61 1.80 3.35
N THR A 75 -0.72 2.29 2.12
CA THR A 75 0.29 2.09 1.08
C THR A 75 1.31 3.22 0.96
N ARG A 76 1.20 4.26 1.80
CA ARG A 76 2.04 5.48 1.77
C ARG A 76 3.57 5.28 1.87
N ARG A 77 4.04 4.08 2.21
CA ARG A 77 5.47 3.74 2.30
C ARG A 77 6.01 3.18 0.98
N TRP A 78 5.15 3.00 0.00
CA TRP A 78 5.45 2.40 -1.29
C TRP A 78 5.33 3.44 -2.39
N LEU A 79 6.32 3.41 -3.28
CA LEU A 79 6.31 4.11 -4.55
C LEU A 79 6.87 3.13 -5.62
N PRO A 80 6.10 2.10 -5.98
CA PRO A 80 6.53 1.06 -6.90
C PRO A 80 6.49 1.56 -8.35
N PHE A 81 7.36 1.02 -9.19
CA PHE A 81 7.33 1.26 -10.62
C PHE A 81 7.52 -0.07 -11.35
N GLU A 82 6.74 -0.29 -12.40
CA GLU A 82 6.96 -1.41 -13.30
C GLU A 82 8.09 -1.05 -14.27
N VAL A 83 9.16 -1.84 -14.26
CA VAL A 83 10.34 -1.62 -15.10
C VAL A 83 10.38 -2.66 -16.20
N MET A 84 10.00 -2.26 -17.41
CA MET A 84 9.96 -3.16 -18.58
C MET A 84 11.35 -3.56 -19.08
N SER A 85 12.32 -2.64 -18.98
CA SER A 85 13.70 -2.91 -19.37
C SER A 85 14.65 -1.93 -18.68
N ILE A 86 15.89 -2.37 -18.46
CA ILE A 86 16.96 -1.55 -17.89
C ILE A 86 18.07 -1.48 -18.93
N ARG A 87 18.51 -0.26 -19.28
CA ARG A 87 19.70 -0.08 -20.11
C ARG A 87 20.93 -0.47 -19.32
N SER A 88 21.85 -1.21 -19.94
CA SER A 88 23.08 -1.65 -19.28
C SER A 88 23.87 -0.43 -18.77
N PRO A 89 24.14 -0.33 -17.45
CA PRO A 89 24.94 0.78 -16.91
C PRO A 89 26.41 0.71 -17.36
N HIS A 90 26.85 -0.43 -17.92
CA HIS A 90 28.17 -0.58 -18.54
C HIS A 90 28.26 0.05 -19.93
N GLU A 91 27.14 0.12 -20.65
CA GLU A 91 27.06 0.72 -21.99
C GLU A 91 26.60 2.18 -21.92
N TYR A 92 25.74 2.49 -20.95
CA TYR A 92 25.17 3.81 -20.74
C TYR A 92 25.68 4.37 -19.41
N ARG A 93 26.73 5.18 -19.49
CA ARG A 93 27.33 5.80 -18.31
C ARG A 93 26.31 6.67 -17.57
N ILE A 94 26.16 6.42 -16.28
CA ILE A 94 25.37 7.27 -15.39
C ILE A 94 26.21 8.49 -14.98
N HIS A 95 25.69 9.69 -15.24
CA HIS A 95 26.36 10.96 -14.93
C HIS A 95 26.18 11.35 -13.46
N HIS A 96 26.84 10.60 -12.56
CA HIS A 96 26.68 10.79 -11.12
C HIS A 96 26.97 12.23 -10.64
N ASP A 97 28.01 12.88 -11.16
CA ASP A 97 28.38 14.23 -10.76
C ASP A 97 27.25 15.24 -11.05
N GLU A 98 26.57 15.08 -12.19
CA GLU A 98 25.45 15.94 -12.59
C GLU A 98 24.23 15.69 -11.70
N ILE A 99 23.93 14.42 -11.41
CA ILE A 99 22.83 14.04 -10.50
C ILE A 99 23.06 14.64 -9.10
N PHE A 100 24.27 14.50 -8.55
CA PHE A 100 24.59 15.06 -7.24
C PHE A 100 24.62 16.59 -7.25
N ALA A 101 25.06 17.22 -8.34
CA ALA A 101 25.00 18.67 -8.48
C ALA A 101 23.55 19.20 -8.49
N GLN A 102 22.65 18.53 -9.22
CA GLN A 102 21.22 18.88 -9.23
C GLN A 102 20.59 18.67 -7.85
N ALA A 103 20.85 17.53 -7.20
CA ALA A 103 20.35 17.26 -5.85
C ALA A 103 20.87 18.29 -4.83
N TYR A 104 22.14 18.69 -4.92
CA TYR A 104 22.72 19.71 -4.05
C TYR A 104 22.07 21.08 -4.27
N LYS A 105 21.83 21.45 -5.53
CA LYS A 105 21.11 22.69 -5.87
C LYS A 105 19.69 22.69 -5.30
N LEU A 106 18.95 21.60 -5.47
CA LEU A 106 17.59 21.45 -4.92
C LEU A 106 17.59 21.57 -3.39
N TYR A 107 18.53 20.91 -2.73
CA TYR A 107 18.72 21.02 -1.29
C TYR A 107 18.95 22.47 -0.83
N LEU A 108 19.88 23.19 -1.47
CA LEU A 108 20.16 24.60 -1.15
C LEU A 108 18.98 25.53 -1.42
N SER A 109 18.13 25.19 -2.39
CA SER A 109 16.90 25.95 -2.70
C SER A 109 15.74 25.69 -1.72
N GLY A 110 15.90 24.75 -0.78
CA GLY A 110 14.83 24.38 0.16
C GLY A 110 13.74 23.51 -0.47
N PHE A 111 14.07 22.73 -1.48
CA PHE A 111 13.12 21.85 -2.17
C PHE A 111 12.41 20.90 -1.20
N GLN A 112 11.09 20.81 -1.33
CA GLN A 112 10.27 19.89 -0.55
C GLN A 112 10.37 18.48 -1.14
N TYR A 113 11.16 17.62 -0.50
CA TYR A 113 11.39 16.24 -0.95
C TYR A 113 10.38 15.22 -0.38
N TRP A 114 9.33 15.69 0.32
CA TRP A 114 8.25 14.86 0.83
C TRP A 114 6.93 15.25 0.17
N PHE A 115 6.01 14.29 0.08
CA PHE A 115 4.71 14.51 -0.53
C PHE A 115 3.77 15.34 0.36
N ASN A 116 3.02 16.24 -0.27
CA ASN A 116 1.88 16.94 0.33
C ASN A 116 0.61 16.07 0.29
N ASP A 117 -0.49 16.54 0.88
CA ASP A 117 -1.74 15.76 0.99
C ASP A 117 -2.36 15.38 -0.37
N GLU A 118 -2.25 16.24 -1.39
CA GLU A 118 -2.76 15.95 -2.73
C GLU A 118 -1.86 14.95 -3.46
N GLU A 119 -0.55 15.10 -3.35
CA GLU A 119 0.43 14.13 -3.87
C GLU A 119 0.28 12.77 -3.18
N MET A 120 -0.01 12.75 -1.88
CA MET A 120 -0.29 11.53 -1.15
C MET A 120 -1.53 10.79 -1.68
N LYS A 121 -2.58 11.51 -2.12
CA LYS A 121 -3.74 10.90 -2.80
C LYS A 121 -3.35 10.35 -4.17
N LEU A 122 -2.48 11.04 -4.90
CA LEU A 122 -1.99 10.55 -6.18
C LEU A 122 -1.18 9.26 -6.01
N VAL A 123 -0.26 9.22 -5.04
CA VAL A 123 0.51 8.02 -4.69
C VAL A 123 -0.40 6.88 -4.24
N ALA A 124 -1.44 7.18 -3.45
CA ALA A 124 -2.41 6.17 -3.04
C ALA A 124 -3.12 5.54 -4.24
N ARG A 125 -3.61 6.36 -5.19
CA ARG A 125 -4.24 5.87 -6.43
C ARG A 125 -3.28 5.07 -7.30
N HIS A 126 -2.03 5.53 -7.44
CA HIS A 126 -0.98 4.79 -8.16
C HIS A 126 -0.74 3.41 -7.55
N ASN A 127 -0.70 3.33 -6.21
CA ASN A 127 -0.44 2.09 -5.50
C ASN A 127 -1.57 1.05 -5.66
N GLU A 128 -2.80 1.44 -6.02
CA GLU A 128 -3.92 0.51 -6.23
C GLU A 128 -3.59 -0.60 -7.23
N ARG A 129 -2.81 -0.29 -8.29
CA ARG A 129 -2.36 -1.28 -9.29
C ARG A 129 -1.45 -2.36 -8.71
N PHE A 130 -0.70 -2.03 -7.67
CA PHE A 130 0.30 -2.90 -7.04
C PHE A 130 -0.22 -3.57 -5.76
N GLU A 131 -1.45 -3.24 -5.34
CA GLU A 131 -2.12 -3.89 -4.22
C GLU A 131 -2.57 -5.30 -4.58
N VAL A 132 -2.44 -6.21 -3.62
CA VAL A 132 -3.00 -7.55 -3.74
C VAL A 132 -4.52 -7.46 -3.71
N ALA A 133 -5.19 -8.06 -4.68
CA ALA A 133 -6.64 -8.14 -4.72
C ALA A 133 -7.19 -8.81 -3.44
N LYS A 134 -8.07 -8.11 -2.74
CA LYS A 134 -8.67 -8.59 -1.49
C LYS A 134 -10.01 -9.23 -1.80
N GLN A 135 -10.00 -10.56 -1.96
CA GLN A 135 -11.20 -11.37 -2.21
C GLN A 135 -12.32 -11.07 -1.19
N GLU A 136 -11.96 -10.76 0.05
CA GLU A 136 -12.93 -10.37 1.09
C GLU A 136 -13.71 -9.11 0.69
N ARG A 137 -13.04 -8.09 0.14
CA ARG A 137 -13.69 -6.84 -0.30
C ARG A 137 -14.62 -7.11 -1.47
N GLU A 138 -14.16 -7.85 -2.47
CA GLU A 138 -14.96 -8.19 -3.67
C GLU A 138 -16.23 -8.96 -3.32
N LEU A 139 -16.12 -9.96 -2.43
CA LEU A 139 -17.26 -10.73 -1.99
C LEU A 139 -18.23 -9.89 -1.16
N ILE A 140 -17.73 -9.02 -0.28
CA ILE A 140 -18.61 -8.11 0.46
C ILE A 140 -19.34 -7.18 -0.49
N SER A 141 -18.66 -6.53 -1.44
CA SER A 141 -19.29 -5.63 -2.42
C SER A 141 -20.27 -6.34 -3.36
N LYS A 142 -20.09 -7.65 -3.57
CA LYS A 142 -21.02 -8.47 -4.36
C LYS A 142 -22.35 -8.70 -3.65
N TYR A 143 -22.33 -8.89 -2.32
CA TYR A 143 -23.53 -9.24 -1.55
C TYR A 143 -24.15 -8.07 -0.80
N TYR A 144 -23.36 -7.05 -0.45
CA TYR A 144 -23.74 -5.97 0.44
C TYR A 144 -23.36 -4.61 -0.14
N ARG A 145 -24.22 -3.62 0.11
CA ARG A 145 -23.91 -2.19 -0.10
C ARG A 145 -24.36 -1.36 1.10
N LEU A 146 -23.87 -0.12 1.15
CA LEU A 146 -24.39 0.89 2.08
C LEU A 146 -25.83 1.27 1.69
N PRO A 147 -26.72 1.52 2.66
CA PRO A 147 -28.01 2.14 2.40
C PRO A 147 -27.82 3.56 1.84
N HIS A 148 -28.66 3.94 0.88
CA HIS A 148 -28.72 5.34 0.44
C HIS A 148 -29.44 6.22 1.48
N ASP A 149 -29.32 7.54 1.34
CA ASP A 149 -29.97 8.50 2.24
C ASP A 149 -31.50 8.26 2.27
N GLY A 150 -32.00 7.94 3.47
CA GLY A 150 -33.42 7.64 3.70
C GLY A 150 -33.85 6.21 3.36
N GLU A 151 -32.94 5.37 2.85
CA GLU A 151 -33.20 3.95 2.61
C GLU A 151 -33.03 3.12 3.89
N PRO A 152 -33.99 2.24 4.23
CA PRO A 152 -33.85 1.37 5.39
C PRO A 152 -32.79 0.29 5.13
N GLY A 153 -31.76 0.26 5.98
CA GLY A 153 -30.80 -0.85 6.03
C GLY A 153 -31.21 -1.92 7.04
N ILE A 154 -30.70 -3.14 6.84
CA ILE A 154 -30.84 -4.25 7.77
C ILE A 154 -29.57 -4.40 8.63
N PHE A 155 -29.74 -4.77 9.90
CA PHE A 155 -28.61 -5.10 10.78
C PHE A 155 -28.18 -6.54 10.55
N VAL A 156 -26.96 -6.73 10.03
CA VAL A 156 -26.37 -8.05 9.80
C VAL A 156 -25.21 -8.27 10.74
N ARG A 157 -25.17 -9.43 11.41
CA ARG A 157 -24.13 -9.77 12.38
C ARG A 157 -22.81 -10.05 11.67
N SER A 158 -21.68 -9.72 12.30
CA SER A 158 -20.38 -10.09 11.73
C SER A 158 -20.24 -11.59 11.48
N THR A 159 -20.84 -12.45 12.31
CA THR A 159 -20.81 -13.91 12.13
C THR A 159 -21.61 -14.38 10.92
N GLU A 160 -22.69 -13.68 10.59
CA GLU A 160 -23.56 -14.01 9.46
C GLU A 160 -22.86 -13.64 8.15
N ILE A 161 -22.26 -12.45 8.07
CA ILE A 161 -21.40 -12.08 6.93
C ILE A 161 -20.27 -13.09 6.75
N MET A 162 -19.62 -13.52 7.85
CA MET A 162 -18.57 -14.54 7.78
C MET A 162 -19.09 -15.89 7.25
N GLN A 163 -20.33 -16.27 7.54
CA GLN A 163 -20.92 -17.51 7.00
C GLN A 163 -21.23 -17.37 5.51
N THR A 164 -21.77 -16.23 5.09
CA THR A 164 -22.11 -15.95 3.69
C THR A 164 -20.89 -15.96 2.78
N ILE A 165 -19.82 -15.26 3.16
CA ILE A 165 -18.64 -15.11 2.29
C ILE A 165 -17.50 -16.07 2.64
N GLY A 166 -17.41 -16.53 3.90
CA GLY A 166 -16.28 -17.32 4.38
C GLY A 166 -16.13 -18.67 3.69
N GLY A 167 -17.23 -19.30 3.28
CA GLY A 167 -17.20 -20.56 2.52
C GLY A 167 -16.78 -20.40 1.06
N LEU A 168 -16.75 -19.17 0.54
CA LEU A 168 -16.35 -18.85 -0.83
C LEU A 168 -14.86 -18.46 -0.93
N LEU A 169 -14.20 -18.22 0.20
CA LEU A 169 -12.81 -17.83 0.27
C LEU A 169 -11.90 -19.06 0.35
N THR A 170 -10.78 -19.04 -0.38
CA THR A 170 -9.75 -20.08 -0.30
C THR A 170 -9.07 -20.07 1.08
N ASN A 171 -8.91 -18.89 1.66
CA ASN A 171 -8.30 -18.69 2.98
C ASN A 171 -9.37 -18.39 4.04
N GLN A 172 -9.10 -18.82 5.27
CA GLN A 172 -10.03 -18.59 6.37
C GLN A 172 -10.23 -17.09 6.63
N LEU A 173 -11.48 -16.64 6.57
CA LEU A 173 -11.85 -15.30 6.95
C LEU A 173 -11.77 -15.14 8.47
N THR A 174 -11.00 -14.15 8.93
CA THR A 174 -10.94 -13.79 10.35
C THR A 174 -11.80 -12.56 10.63
N LYS A 175 -12.23 -12.38 11.89
CA LYS A 175 -12.98 -11.18 12.31
C LYS A 175 -12.23 -9.87 12.00
N ASN A 176 -10.89 -9.90 12.11
CA ASN A 176 -10.05 -8.74 11.81
C ASN A 176 -10.02 -8.44 10.31
N LYS A 177 -9.86 -9.45 9.46
CA LYS A 177 -9.93 -9.28 8.00
C LYS A 177 -11.29 -8.76 7.54
N LEU A 178 -12.38 -9.34 8.07
CA LEU A 178 -13.74 -8.85 7.81
C LEU A 178 -13.89 -7.38 8.21
N GLY A 179 -13.53 -7.02 9.46
CA GLY A 179 -13.68 -5.65 9.94
C GLY A 179 -12.91 -4.63 9.08
N ARG A 180 -11.71 -5.00 8.62
CA ARG A 180 -10.89 -4.13 7.75
C ARG A 180 -11.47 -4.01 6.35
N ALA A 181 -11.98 -5.10 5.78
CA ALA A 181 -12.65 -5.08 4.48
C ALA A 181 -13.93 -4.24 4.53
N MET A 182 -14.77 -4.41 5.56
CA MET A 182 -15.97 -3.61 5.79
C MET A 182 -15.64 -2.12 5.93
N THR A 183 -14.65 -1.78 6.75
CA THR A 183 -14.23 -0.37 6.95
C THR A 183 -13.72 0.24 5.64
N ALA A 184 -12.94 -0.51 4.86
CA ALA A 184 -12.41 -0.04 3.58
C ALA A 184 -13.51 0.20 2.53
N LEU A 185 -14.64 -0.50 2.63
CA LEU A 185 -15.83 -0.28 1.79
C LEU A 185 -16.78 0.79 2.36
N GLY A 186 -16.39 1.48 3.44
CA GLY A 186 -17.16 2.56 4.05
C GLY A 186 -18.20 2.12 5.07
N PHE A 187 -18.28 0.83 5.42
CA PHE A 187 -19.22 0.37 6.44
C PHE A 187 -18.75 0.71 7.86
N GLU A 188 -19.67 1.20 8.68
CA GLU A 188 -19.44 1.47 10.09
C GLU A 188 -19.87 0.29 10.96
N SER A 189 -18.99 -0.12 11.88
CA SER A 189 -19.28 -1.18 12.84
C SER A 189 -20.20 -0.64 13.95
N VAL A 190 -21.44 -1.12 13.98
CA VAL A 190 -22.44 -0.74 14.98
C VAL A 190 -22.67 -1.84 16.02
N ARG A 191 -23.27 -1.46 17.16
CA ARG A 191 -23.75 -2.39 18.18
C ARG A 191 -25.25 -2.26 18.35
N SER A 192 -25.94 -3.40 18.38
CA SER A 192 -27.36 -3.50 18.70
C SER A 192 -27.56 -4.64 19.69
N HIS A 193 -28.23 -4.38 20.81
CA HIS A 193 -28.55 -5.39 21.83
C HIS A 193 -27.34 -6.25 22.27
N GLY A 194 -26.17 -5.61 22.44
CA GLY A 194 -24.93 -6.29 22.84
C GLY A 194 -24.21 -7.06 21.72
N GLN A 195 -24.78 -7.11 20.52
CA GLN A 195 -24.20 -7.77 19.34
C GLN A 195 -23.54 -6.74 18.43
N ARG A 196 -22.39 -7.12 17.84
CA ARG A 196 -21.65 -6.31 16.87
C ARG A 196 -22.06 -6.72 15.45
N GLY A 197 -22.32 -5.73 14.60
CA GLY A 197 -22.75 -5.94 13.22
C GLY A 197 -22.58 -4.67 12.38
N TYR A 198 -23.25 -4.67 11.23
CA TYR A 198 -23.21 -3.59 10.27
C TYR A 198 -24.64 -3.34 9.76
N ILE A 199 -24.94 -2.09 9.41
CA ILE A 199 -26.18 -1.75 8.69
C ILE A 199 -25.86 -1.82 7.21
N VAL A 200 -26.56 -2.69 6.49
CA VAL A 200 -26.29 -3.01 5.08
C VAL A 200 -27.60 -3.13 4.30
N VAL A 201 -27.51 -3.04 2.98
CA VAL A 201 -28.54 -3.54 2.06
C VAL A 201 -27.96 -4.76 1.35
N GLU A 202 -28.69 -5.87 1.41
CA GLU A 202 -28.35 -7.10 0.71
C GLU A 202 -28.84 -7.04 -0.74
N TYR A 203 -27.96 -7.39 -1.69
CA TYR A 203 -28.39 -7.54 -3.08
C TYR A 203 -29.16 -8.85 -3.27
N SER A 204 -30.31 -8.74 -3.93
CA SER A 204 -31.04 -9.90 -4.43
C SER A 204 -30.27 -10.63 -5.54
N ALA A 205 -30.62 -11.88 -5.80
CA ALA A 205 -30.01 -12.66 -6.87
C ALA A 205 -30.15 -12.01 -8.26
N GLU A 206 -31.26 -11.28 -8.48
CA GLU A 206 -31.53 -10.54 -9.71
C GLU A 206 -30.61 -9.32 -9.84
N GLU A 207 -30.44 -8.54 -8.76
CA GLU A 207 -29.52 -7.40 -8.72
C GLU A 207 -28.06 -7.84 -8.89
N ILE A 208 -27.63 -8.94 -8.26
CA ILE A 208 -26.28 -9.48 -8.45
C ILE A 208 -26.04 -9.84 -9.92
N LYS A 209 -27.03 -10.45 -10.57
CA LYS A 209 -26.95 -10.79 -12.00
C LYS A 209 -26.90 -9.54 -12.87
N HIS A 210 -27.72 -8.53 -12.56
CA HIS A 210 -27.72 -7.26 -13.25
C HIS A 210 -26.37 -6.53 -13.12
N ASN A 211 -25.83 -6.43 -11.91
CA ASN A 211 -24.53 -5.80 -11.64
C ASN A 211 -23.40 -6.50 -12.40
N ARG A 212 -23.44 -7.83 -12.52
CA ARG A 212 -22.47 -8.57 -13.35
C ARG A 212 -22.56 -8.19 -14.83
N SER A 213 -23.77 -7.98 -15.36
CA SER A 213 -23.96 -7.52 -16.74
C SER A 213 -23.44 -6.10 -16.96
N VAL A 214 -23.66 -5.20 -15.98
CA VAL A 214 -23.12 -3.83 -16.01
C VAL A 214 -21.59 -3.85 -15.99
N LEU A 215 -20.98 -4.63 -15.07
CA LEU A 215 -19.52 -4.79 -15.01
C LEU A 215 -18.92 -5.32 -16.31
N ALA A 216 -19.61 -6.22 -17.00
CA ALA A 216 -19.17 -6.73 -18.29
C ALA A 216 -19.26 -5.68 -19.41
N TYR A 217 -20.22 -4.75 -19.34
CA TYR A 217 -20.36 -3.65 -20.28
C TYR A 217 -19.28 -2.57 -20.06
N ASP A 218 -18.98 -2.26 -18.80
CA ASP A 218 -17.98 -1.24 -18.43
C ASP A 218 -16.53 -1.76 -18.43
N ALA A 219 -16.32 -3.06 -18.68
CA ALA A 219 -15.02 -3.70 -18.66
C ALA A 219 -14.09 -3.08 -19.73
N LYS A 220 -12.92 -2.62 -19.29
CA LYS A 220 -11.84 -2.13 -20.14
C LYS A 220 -10.58 -2.97 -19.92
N PRO A 221 -9.65 -3.02 -20.90
CA PRO A 221 -8.33 -3.61 -20.69
C PRO A 221 -7.63 -2.97 -19.48
N GLU A 222 -6.94 -3.78 -18.68
CA GLU A 222 -6.27 -3.32 -17.44
C GLU A 222 -5.22 -2.22 -17.71
N GLU A 223 -4.63 -2.22 -18.90
CA GLU A 223 -3.69 -1.21 -19.39
C GLU A 223 -4.32 0.19 -19.58
N GLU A 224 -5.63 0.28 -19.84
CA GLU A 224 -6.34 1.55 -20.06
C GLU A 224 -6.87 2.19 -18.77
N THR A 225 -7.13 1.40 -17.72
CA THR A 225 -7.70 1.86 -16.44
C THR A 225 -6.65 2.26 -15.41
N THR A 226 -5.45 1.71 -15.49
CA THR A 226 -4.36 1.96 -14.52
C THR A 226 -3.36 3.03 -14.97
N ALA A 227 -3.67 3.74 -16.06
CA ALA A 227 -2.79 4.71 -16.69
C ALA A 227 -2.70 6.05 -15.93
N ILE A 228 -2.37 6.02 -14.63
CA ILE A 228 -1.47 7.06 -14.11
C ILE A 228 -0.11 6.61 -14.62
N THR A 229 0.28 7.10 -15.81
CA THR A 229 1.63 6.83 -16.30
C THR A 229 2.61 7.29 -15.23
N GLY A 230 3.70 6.56 -14.97
CA GLY A 230 4.73 7.01 -14.01
C GLY A 230 5.17 8.45 -14.30
N LYS A 231 5.08 8.82 -15.58
CA LYS A 231 5.17 10.17 -16.09
C LYS A 231 4.28 11.18 -15.36
N GLU A 232 3.00 10.95 -15.05
CA GLU A 232 2.17 11.93 -14.31
C GLU A 232 2.64 12.17 -12.86
N ILE A 233 3.19 11.15 -12.19
CA ILE A 233 3.74 11.29 -10.82
C ILE A 233 5.04 12.09 -10.85
N PHE A 234 5.89 11.83 -11.84
CA PHE A 234 7.08 12.64 -12.08
C PHE A 234 6.73 14.00 -12.67
N ASP A 235 5.65 14.13 -13.45
CA ASP A 235 5.27 15.36 -14.16
C ASP A 235 4.58 16.36 -13.22
N THR A 236 3.84 15.90 -12.21
CA THR A 236 3.47 16.78 -11.06
C THR A 236 4.71 17.33 -10.33
N ASN A 237 5.87 16.68 -10.51
CA ASN A 237 7.18 17.15 -10.08
C ASN A 237 8.01 17.79 -11.23
N ASP A 238 7.56 17.77 -12.50
CA ASP A 238 8.28 18.22 -13.71
C ASP A 238 8.23 19.74 -13.94
N THR A 239 7.98 20.54 -12.91
CA THR A 239 8.49 21.91 -13.03
C THR A 239 10.02 21.93 -13.08
N ILE A 240 10.74 20.88 -12.62
CA ILE A 240 12.23 20.92 -12.53
C ILE A 240 12.90 19.52 -12.49
N PHE A 241 12.75 18.66 -13.50
CA PHE A 241 13.80 17.67 -13.82
C PHE A 241 14.58 18.10 -15.06
#